data_AF-A0A8C9EH77-F1
#
_entry.id   AF-A0A8C9EH77-F1
#
_cell.length_a   1.000
_cell.length_b   1.000
_cell.length_c   1.000
_cell.angle_alpha   90.00
_cell.angle_beta   90.00
_cell.angle_gamma   90.00
#
_symmetry.space_group_name_H-M   'P 1'
#
loop_
_entity.id
_entity.type
_entity.pdbx_description
1 polymer ?
#
loop_
_entity_poly.entity_id
_entity_poly.type
_entity_poly.pdbx_seq_one_letter_code
_entity_poly.pdbx_strand_id
1 'polypeptide(L)'
;MADLRLHLVEPLQLVARRNEKSGAELSRFLGKQTWTQQDRQCILDTLALLLLDKECTLLIGRQLRPVLLDLLERNAIAIKAGGQINHDRHERLCVAMSKLVADHPDVLP
;
A
#
# COMPACT_ATOMS: atom_id res chain seq x y z
N MET A 1 13.09 16.12 2.01
CA MET A 1 11.62 15.91 2.10
C MET A 1 10.84 16.13 0.79
N ALA A 2 11.47 16.56 -0.32
CA ALA A 2 10.88 16.55 -1.66
C ALA A 2 10.87 15.15 -2.33
N ASP A 3 11.60 14.19 -1.75
CA ASP A 3 11.89 12.86 -2.31
C ASP A 3 10.68 11.95 -2.52
N LEU A 4 9.70 11.97 -1.62
CA LEU A 4 8.65 10.94 -1.62
C LEU A 4 7.82 10.95 -2.91
N ARG A 5 7.56 12.13 -3.48
CA ARG A 5 6.77 12.24 -4.71
C ARG A 5 7.57 11.75 -5.93
N LEU A 6 8.85 12.08 -6.02
CA LEU A 6 9.71 11.63 -7.12
C LEU A 6 9.79 10.10 -7.19
N HIS A 7 9.86 9.45 -6.03
CA HIS A 7 9.98 8.00 -5.95
C HIS A 7 8.66 7.24 -6.07
N LEU A 8 7.52 7.88 -5.79
CA LEU A 8 6.22 7.20 -5.74
C LEU A 8 5.33 7.44 -6.96
N VAL A 9 5.57 8.47 -7.79
CA VAL A 9 4.68 8.78 -8.92
C VAL A 9 4.54 7.62 -9.90
N GLU A 10 5.65 7.03 -10.37
CA GLU A 10 5.61 5.93 -11.33
C GLU A 10 5.02 4.64 -10.71
N PRO A 11 5.45 4.19 -9.51
CA PRO A 11 4.78 3.11 -8.79
C PRO A 11 3.27 3.30 -8.62
N LEU A 12 2.84 4.50 -8.24
CA LEU A 12 1.42 4.82 -8.06
C LEU A 12 0.64 4.75 -9.37
N GLN A 13 1.23 5.16 -10.49
CA GLN A 13 0.61 5.02 -11.82
C GLN A 13 0.42 3.56 -12.19
N LEU A 14 1.41 2.69 -11.93
CA LEU A 14 1.30 1.26 -12.20
C LEU A 14 0.20 0.62 -11.35
N VAL A 15 0.15 0.95 -10.06
CA VAL A 15 -0.87 0.44 -9.14
C VAL A 15 -2.27 0.94 -9.54
N ALA A 16 -2.41 2.23 -9.90
CA ALA A 16 -3.68 2.81 -10.33
C ALA A 16 -4.25 2.14 -11.59
N ARG A 17 -3.40 1.67 -12.51
CA ARG A 17 -3.82 0.92 -13.71
C ARG A 17 -4.24 -0.52 -13.41
N ARG A 18 -3.78 -1.08 -12.28
CA ARG A 18 -4.02 -2.49 -11.93
C ARG A 18 -5.33 -2.70 -11.17
N ASN A 19 -5.85 -1.66 -10.52
CA ASN A 19 -7.10 -1.73 -9.76
C ASN A 19 -8.04 -0.58 -10.18
N GLU A 20 -9.11 -0.90 -10.92
CA GLU A 20 -10.03 0.13 -11.43
C GLU A 20 -10.75 0.90 -10.32
N LYS A 21 -11.07 0.24 -9.19
CA LYS A 21 -11.82 0.86 -8.08
C LYS A 21 -10.97 1.89 -7.33
N SER A 22 -9.73 1.55 -6.99
CA SER A 22 -8.81 2.47 -6.30
C SER A 22 -8.01 3.35 -7.25
N GLY A 23 -7.99 3.01 -8.55
CA GLY A 23 -7.28 3.75 -9.60
C GLY A 23 -7.76 5.18 -9.74
N ALA A 24 -9.06 5.45 -9.56
CA ALA A 24 -9.60 6.81 -9.58
C ALA A 24 -9.06 7.67 -8.42
N GLU A 25 -8.99 7.10 -7.21
CA GLU A 25 -8.49 7.81 -6.03
C GLU A 25 -6.99 8.11 -6.16
N LEU A 26 -6.19 7.12 -6.59
CA LEU A 26 -4.76 7.30 -6.83
C LEU A 26 -4.49 8.30 -7.97
N SER A 27 -5.28 8.25 -9.05
CA SER A 27 -5.16 9.17 -10.19
C SER A 27 -5.40 10.61 -9.80
N ARG A 28 -6.31 10.88 -8.85
CA ARG A 28 -6.55 12.22 -8.31
C ARG A 28 -5.28 12.81 -7.68
N PHE A 29 -4.50 12.00 -6.97
CA PHE A 29 -3.25 12.47 -6.35
C PHE A 29 -2.13 12.67 -7.37
N LEU A 30 -2.08 11.84 -8.42
CA LEU A 30 -1.10 11.95 -9.50
C LEU A 30 -1.21 13.28 -10.27
N GLY A 31 -2.41 13.86 -10.36
CA GLY A 31 -2.64 15.18 -10.98
C GLY A 31 -2.15 16.37 -10.16
N LYS A 32 -1.76 16.19 -8.88
CA LYS A 32 -1.32 17.28 -8.01
C LYS A 32 0.18 17.59 -8.21
N GLN A 33 0.52 18.87 -8.28
CA GLN A 33 1.93 19.32 -8.32
C GLN A 33 2.66 19.06 -6.99
N THR A 34 1.96 19.19 -5.87
CA THR A 34 2.48 18.94 -4.53
C THR A 34 1.48 18.13 -3.71
N TRP A 35 1.97 17.19 -2.90
CA TRP A 35 1.13 16.46 -1.95
C TRP A 35 1.18 17.13 -0.59
N THR A 36 0.00 17.40 -0.02
CA THR A 36 -0.13 17.83 1.37
C THR A 36 0.14 16.65 2.33
N GLN A 37 0.23 16.91 3.64
CA GLN A 37 0.32 15.82 4.62
C GLN A 37 -0.92 14.92 4.57
N GLN A 38 -2.10 15.50 4.42
CA GLN A 38 -3.35 14.75 4.28
C GLN A 38 -3.35 13.88 3.01
N ASP A 39 -2.89 14.41 1.88
CA ASP A 39 -2.78 13.64 0.64
C ASP A 39 -1.88 12.40 0.82
N ARG A 40 -0.74 12.58 1.49
CA ARG A 40 0.21 11.48 1.75
C ARG A 40 -0.43 10.41 2.63
N GLN A 41 -1.16 10.80 3.68
CA GLN A 41 -1.87 9.84 4.53
C GLN A 41 -2.93 9.07 3.74
N CYS A 42 -3.76 9.77 2.95
CA CYS A 42 -4.76 9.10 2.11
C CYS A 42 -4.12 8.13 1.11
N ILE A 43 -3.01 8.52 0.45
CA ILE A 43 -2.28 7.63 -0.47
C ILE A 43 -1.81 6.37 0.25
N LEU A 44 -1.19 6.50 1.42
CA LEU A 44 -0.68 5.37 2.19
C LEU A 44 -1.80 4.46 2.68
N ASP A 45 -2.94 5.03 3.10
CA ASP A 45 -4.11 4.25 3.51
C ASP A 45 -4.72 3.46 2.34
N THR A 46 -4.87 4.10 1.17
CA THR A 46 -5.32 3.42 -0.06
C THR A 46 -4.35 2.31 -0.47
N LEU A 47 -3.04 2.56 -0.41
CA LEU A 47 -2.02 1.56 -0.71
C LEU A 47 -2.02 0.40 0.30
N ALA A 48 -2.23 0.66 1.58
CA ALA A 48 -2.32 -0.37 2.61
C ALA A 48 -3.50 -1.31 2.35
N LEU A 49 -4.65 -0.78 1.93
CA LEU A 49 -5.79 -1.60 1.52
C LEU A 49 -5.50 -2.43 0.26
N LEU A 50 -4.86 -1.81 -0.74
CA LEU A 50 -4.49 -2.49 -1.98
C LEU A 50 -3.41 -3.57 -1.78
N LEU A 51 -2.56 -3.44 -0.76
CA LEU A 51 -1.56 -4.47 -0.43
C LEU A 51 -2.24 -5.82 -0.12
N LEU A 52 -3.44 -5.78 0.48
CA LEU A 52 -4.25 -6.94 0.80
C LEU A 52 -5.07 -7.46 -0.41
N ASP A 53 -5.00 -6.78 -1.55
CA ASP A 53 -5.65 -7.20 -2.79
C ASP A 53 -4.75 -8.15 -3.57
N LYS A 54 -5.31 -9.31 -3.95
CA LYS A 54 -4.59 -10.39 -4.63
C LYS A 54 -3.92 -9.96 -5.93
N GLU A 55 -4.45 -8.94 -6.61
CA GLU A 55 -3.96 -8.47 -7.91
C GLU A 55 -2.84 -7.43 -7.76
N CYS A 56 -2.73 -6.82 -6.57
CA CYS A 56 -1.83 -5.72 -6.28
C CYS A 56 -0.68 -6.08 -5.31
N THR A 57 -0.83 -7.10 -4.45
CA THR A 57 0.15 -7.46 -3.41
C THR A 57 1.60 -7.47 -3.92
N LEU A 58 1.90 -8.24 -4.97
CA LEU A 58 3.27 -8.37 -5.49
C LEU A 58 3.76 -7.12 -6.21
N LEU A 59 2.86 -6.41 -6.91
CA LEU A 59 3.19 -5.16 -7.58
C LEU A 59 3.61 -4.10 -6.55
N ILE A 60 2.83 -3.95 -5.48
CA ILE A 60 3.14 -3.06 -4.36
C ILE A 60 4.44 -3.49 -3.69
N GLY A 61 4.61 -4.79 -3.41
CA GLY A 61 5.83 -5.34 -2.83
C GLY A 61 7.10 -4.97 -3.61
N ARG A 62 7.03 -4.98 -4.94
CA ARG A 62 8.16 -4.66 -5.84
C ARG A 62 8.40 -3.17 -6.00
N GLN A 63 7.35 -2.41 -6.26
CA GLN A 63 7.46 -1.02 -6.69
C GLN A 63 7.49 -0.03 -5.51
N LEU A 64 6.98 -0.43 -4.35
CA LEU A 64 6.79 0.43 -3.19
C LEU A 64 7.61 -0.06 -1.97
N ARG A 65 8.74 -0.71 -2.22
CA ARG A 65 9.65 -1.23 -1.17
C ARG A 65 9.96 -0.21 -0.06
N PRO A 66 10.28 1.07 -0.34
CA PRO A 66 10.63 2.03 0.70
C PRO A 66 9.52 2.32 1.72
N VAL A 67 8.26 2.08 1.36
CA VAL A 67 7.10 2.33 2.22
C VAL A 67 6.39 1.05 2.65
N LEU A 68 6.83 -0.12 2.18
CA LEU A 68 6.11 -1.37 2.39
C LEU A 68 5.97 -1.75 3.86
N LEU A 69 7.00 -1.49 4.68
CA LEU A 69 6.93 -1.72 6.12
C LEU A 69 5.85 -0.84 6.78
N ASP A 70 5.75 0.44 6.39
CA ASP A 70 4.70 1.35 6.84
C ASP A 70 3.30 0.84 6.42
N LEU A 71 3.16 0.29 5.20
CA LEU A 71 1.89 -0.30 4.75
C LEU A 71 1.50 -1.55 5.55
N LEU A 72 2.46 -2.40 5.91
CA LEU A 72 2.22 -3.59 6.74
C LEU A 72 1.82 -3.18 8.17
N GLU A 73 2.52 -2.21 8.75
CA GLU A 73 2.23 -1.69 10.09
C GLU A 73 0.83 -1.05 10.16
N ARG A 74 0.47 -0.23 9.16
CA ARG A 74 -0.89 0.34 9.04
C ARG A 74 -1.97 -0.73 9.02
N ASN A 75 -1.75 -1.83 8.28
CA ASN A 75 -2.69 -2.95 8.29
C ASN A 75 -2.75 -3.64 9.66
N ALA A 76 -1.61 -3.87 10.32
CA ALA A 76 -1.56 -4.47 11.64
C ALA A 76 -2.30 -3.64 12.70
N ILE A 77 -2.19 -2.31 12.64
CA ILE A 77 -2.94 -1.38 13.49
C ILE A 77 -4.43 -1.44 13.15
N ALA A 78 -4.78 -1.36 11.86
CA ALA A 78 -6.17 -1.36 11.41
C ALA A 78 -6.91 -2.67 11.72
N ILE A 79 -6.21 -3.80 11.79
CA ILE A 79 -6.79 -5.11 12.18
C ILE A 79 -7.25 -5.11 13.64
N LYS A 80 -6.57 -4.37 14.51
CA LYS A 80 -6.85 -4.31 15.96
C LYS A 80 -7.74 -3.13 16.36
N ALA A 81 -8.09 -2.27 15.41
CA ALA A 81 -8.90 -1.09 15.66
C ALA A 81 -10.31 -1.49 16.17
N GLY A 82 -10.75 -0.87 17.27
CA GLY A 82 -12.08 -1.14 17.85
C GLY A 82 -12.12 -2.26 18.89
N GLY A 83 -10.97 -2.72 19.40
CA GLY A 83 -10.91 -3.68 20.52
C GLY A 83 -11.19 -5.13 20.15
N GLN A 84 -11.45 -5.42 18.87
CA GLN A 84 -11.59 -6.76 18.31
C GLN A 84 -10.71 -6.91 17.08
N ILE A 85 -10.31 -8.15 16.78
CA ILE A 85 -9.52 -8.46 15.59
C ILE A 85 -10.44 -8.61 14.39
N ASN A 86 -10.22 -7.84 13.33
CA ASN A 86 -10.84 -8.11 12.04
C ASN A 86 -10.19 -9.33 11.39
N HIS A 87 -10.83 -10.50 11.54
CA HIS A 87 -10.28 -11.79 11.08
C HIS A 87 -10.07 -11.87 9.57
N ASP A 88 -10.98 -11.30 8.75
CA ASP A 88 -10.82 -11.27 7.29
C ASP A 88 -9.57 -10.47 6.89
N ARG A 89 -9.40 -9.26 7.44
CA ARG A 89 -8.21 -8.46 7.17
C ARG A 89 -6.94 -9.12 7.68
N HIS A 90 -7.00 -9.76 8.85
CA HIS A 90 -5.89 -10.52 9.39
C HIS A 90 -5.45 -11.66 8.46
N GLU A 91 -6.39 -12.47 7.99
CA GLU A 91 -6.10 -13.56 7.05
C GLU A 91 -5.51 -13.03 5.74
N ARG A 92 -6.10 -11.97 5.17
CA ARG A 92 -5.59 -11.34 3.95
C ARG A 92 -4.19 -10.78 4.14
N LEU A 93 -3.88 -10.21 5.31
CA LEU A 93 -2.53 -9.76 5.65
C LEU A 93 -1.55 -10.93 5.74
N CYS A 94 -1.90 -12.03 6.41
CA CYS A 94 -1.06 -13.22 6.47
C CYS A 94 -0.76 -13.78 5.06
N VAL A 95 -1.77 -13.86 4.20
CA VAL A 95 -1.60 -14.30 2.81
C VAL A 95 -0.70 -13.34 2.03
N ALA A 96 -0.90 -12.03 2.19
CA ALA A 96 -0.07 -11.02 1.54
C ALA A 96 1.40 -11.13 1.97
N MET A 97 1.66 -11.22 3.28
CA MET A 97 3.01 -11.40 3.83
C MET A 97 3.68 -12.67 3.32
N SER A 98 2.97 -13.79 3.30
CA SER A 98 3.50 -15.06 2.76
C SER A 98 3.95 -14.93 1.30
N LYS A 99 3.13 -14.27 0.47
CA LYS A 99 3.48 -13.98 -0.94
C LYS A 99 4.68 -13.05 -1.07
N LEU A 100 4.75 -12.02 -0.23
CA LEU A 100 5.85 -11.05 -0.26
C LEU A 100 7.19 -11.71 0.10
N VAL A 101 7.22 -12.53 1.17
CA VAL A 101 8.43 -13.26 1.61
C VAL A 101 8.89 -14.25 0.55
N ALA A 102 7.95 -14.94 -0.11
CA ALA A 102 8.29 -15.88 -1.17
C ALA A 102 8.86 -15.19 -2.43
N ASP A 103 8.41 -13.98 -2.75
CA ASP A 103 8.86 -13.21 -3.93
C ASP A 103 10.14 -12.41 -3.65
N HIS A 104 10.25 -11.83 -2.45
CA HIS A 104 11.37 -11.00 -1.98
C HIS A 104 11.64 -11.32 -0.50
N PRO A 105 12.57 -12.24 -0.19
CA PRO A 105 12.81 -12.65 1.20
C PRO A 105 13.43 -11.53 2.05
N ASP A 106 14.04 -10.52 1.41
CA ASP A 106 14.62 -9.33 2.05
C ASP A 106 13.57 -8.30 2.51
N VAL A 107 12.27 -8.59 2.30
CA VAL A 107 11.17 -7.68 2.58
C VAL A 107 10.78 -7.61 4.06
N LEU A 108 11.14 -8.64 4.83
CA LEU A 108 10.98 -8.67 6.28
C LEU A 108 12.39 -8.60 6.91
N PRO A 109 12.59 -7.73 7.91
CA PRO A 109 13.87 -7.64 8.62
C PRO A 109 14.20 -8.89 9.43
#